data_AF-A0A2T2RKN1-F1
#
_entry.id   AF-A0A2T2RKN1-F1
#
_cell.length_a   1.000
_cell.length_b   1.000
_cell.length_c   1.000
_cell.angle_alpha   90.00
_cell.angle_beta   90.00
_cell.angle_gamma   90.00
#
_symmetry.space_group_name_H-M   'P 1'
#
loop_
_entity.id
_entity.type
_entity.pdbx_description
1 polymer ?
#
loop_
_entity_poly.entity_id
_entity_poly.type
_entity_poly.pdbx_seq_one_letter_code
_entity_poly.pdbx_strand_id
1 'polypeptide(L)'
;ALAPRTQAKLPQVVGLLRDLFLRNDPQSYAEACRAVTEPPTIDRERIGQPTLLLVGDHDRSTPIAMAEELHGEIPVSRVQVIPTAGHWALLEQPDEIGSAILQFLT
;
A
#
# COMPACT_ATOMS: atom_id res chain seq x y z
N ALA A 1 -7.22 4.26 -6.56
CA ALA A 1 -5.83 4.42 -6.09
C ALA A 1 -5.78 5.48 -4.98
N LEU A 2 -6.07 6.76 -5.24
CA LEU A 2 -6.05 7.81 -4.20
C LEU A 2 -7.37 7.91 -3.42
N ALA A 3 -7.30 8.28 -2.13
CA ALA A 3 -8.47 8.59 -1.30
C ALA A 3 -9.17 9.89 -1.75
N PRO A 4 -10.48 10.06 -1.45
CA PRO A 4 -11.23 11.28 -1.77
C PRO A 4 -10.59 12.56 -1.20
N ARG A 5 -10.05 12.49 0.03
CA ARG A 5 -9.33 13.61 0.67
C ARG A 5 -8.16 14.08 -0.19
N THR A 6 -7.32 13.15 -0.67
CA THR A 6 -6.14 13.46 -1.48
C THR A 6 -6.53 14.10 -2.79
N GLN A 7 -7.54 13.55 -3.46
CA GLN A 7 -8.07 14.11 -4.71
C GLN A 7 -8.56 15.55 -4.52
N ALA A 8 -9.20 15.86 -3.38
CA ALA A 8 -9.73 17.18 -3.10
C ALA A 8 -8.71 18.20 -2.57
N LYS A 9 -7.70 17.74 -1.81
CA LYS A 9 -6.84 18.64 -1.01
C LYS A 9 -5.36 18.64 -1.41
N LEU A 10 -4.90 17.66 -2.18
CA LEU A 10 -3.48 17.47 -2.50
C LEU A 10 -3.28 17.38 -4.03
N PRO A 11 -3.58 18.45 -4.78
CA PRO A 11 -3.46 18.45 -6.24
C PRO A 11 -2.04 18.14 -6.73
N GLN A 12 -1.01 18.45 -5.95
CA GLN A 12 0.37 18.11 -6.26
C GLN A 12 0.63 16.60 -6.26
N VAL A 13 -0.01 15.84 -5.34
CA VAL A 13 0.10 14.38 -5.29
C VAL A 13 -0.64 13.76 -6.48
N VAL A 14 -1.83 14.28 -6.79
CA VAL A 14 -2.61 13.86 -7.96
C VAL A 14 -1.82 14.11 -9.24
N GLY A 15 -1.24 15.31 -9.39
CA GLY A 15 -0.43 15.70 -10.54
C GLY A 15 0.82 14.85 -10.69
N LEU A 16 1.55 14.60 -9.59
CA LEU A 16 2.72 13.73 -9.57
C LEU A 16 2.37 12.31 -10.06
N LEU A 17 1.34 11.68 -9.48
CA LEU A 17 0.96 10.33 -9.88
C LEU A 17 0.51 10.27 -11.33
N ARG A 18 -0.27 11.26 -11.79
CA ARG A 18 -0.68 11.36 -13.20
C ARG A 18 0.55 11.44 -14.12
N ASP A 19 1.52 12.29 -13.79
CA ASP A 19 2.76 12.43 -14.56
C ASP A 19 3.55 11.12 -14.60
N LEU A 20 3.73 10.47 -13.44
CA LEU A 20 4.39 9.16 -13.37
C LEU A 20 3.70 8.10 -14.22
N PHE A 21 2.36 8.00 -14.16
CA PHE A 21 1.60 7.07 -14.99
C PHE A 21 1.77 7.37 -16.49
N LEU A 22 1.62 8.62 -16.90
CA LEU A 22 1.68 9.02 -18.31
C LEU A 22 3.09 8.90 -18.91
N ARG A 23 4.14 8.84 -18.09
CA ARG A 23 5.52 8.63 -18.53
C ARG A 23 5.88 7.19 -18.84
N ASN A 24 5.03 6.23 -18.46
CA ASN A 24 5.29 4.83 -18.77
C ASN A 24 5.11 4.58 -20.27
N ASP A 25 5.96 3.71 -20.84
CA ASP A 25 5.66 3.09 -22.11
C ASP A 25 4.41 2.19 -21.95
N PRO A 26 3.34 2.38 -22.76
CA PRO A 26 2.09 1.65 -22.57
C PRO A 26 2.23 0.13 -22.69
N GLN A 27 3.07 -0.35 -23.60
CA GLN A 27 3.25 -1.79 -23.82
C GLN A 27 3.97 -2.43 -22.63
N SER A 28 5.09 -1.83 -22.22
CA SER A 28 5.89 -2.28 -21.09
C SER A 28 5.08 -2.25 -19.78
N TYR A 29 4.25 -1.23 -19.59
CA TYR A 29 3.35 -1.15 -18.43
C TYR A 29 2.30 -2.28 -18.44
N ALA A 30 1.69 -2.55 -19.59
CA ALA A 30 0.73 -3.66 -19.71
C ALA A 30 1.39 -5.02 -19.46
N GLU A 31 2.61 -5.23 -19.95
CA GLU A 31 3.39 -6.44 -19.69
C GLU A 31 3.70 -6.60 -18.19
N ALA A 32 4.11 -5.51 -17.51
CA ALA A 32 4.33 -5.51 -16.07
C ALA A 32 3.04 -5.85 -15.29
N CYS A 33 1.89 -5.30 -15.69
CA CYS A 33 0.60 -5.65 -15.08
C CYS A 33 0.22 -7.12 -15.25
N ARG A 34 0.60 -7.75 -16.38
CA ARG A 34 0.38 -9.20 -16.59
C ARG A 34 1.34 -10.04 -15.75
N ALA A 35 2.58 -9.62 -15.59
CA ALA A 35 3.56 -10.38 -14.82
C ALA A 35 3.18 -10.54 -13.33
N VAL A 36 2.43 -9.59 -12.76
CA VAL A 36 2.05 -9.62 -11.34
C VAL A 36 0.77 -10.41 -11.05
N THR A 37 0.12 -11.03 -12.04
CA THR A 37 -1.12 -11.80 -11.82
C THR A 37 -0.89 -13.18 -11.21
N GLU A 38 0.33 -13.71 -11.31
CA GLU A 38 0.70 -15.03 -10.81
C GLU A 38 1.88 -14.91 -9.82
N PRO A 39 1.65 -14.35 -8.61
CA PRO A 39 2.70 -14.27 -7.62
C PRO A 39 3.10 -15.68 -7.15
N PRO A 40 4.39 -15.90 -6.83
CA PRO A 40 4.82 -17.17 -6.25
C PRO A 40 4.16 -17.37 -4.88
N THR A 41 3.87 -18.62 -4.54
CA THR A 41 3.49 -18.98 -3.16
C THR A 41 4.67 -18.74 -2.23
N ILE A 42 4.42 -17.97 -1.16
CA ILE A 42 5.39 -17.72 -0.11
C ILE A 42 4.88 -18.38 1.16
N ASP A 43 5.76 -19.10 1.85
CA ASP A 43 5.49 -19.68 3.16
C ASP A 43 5.54 -18.57 4.23
N ARG A 44 4.41 -17.86 4.37
CA ARG A 44 4.27 -16.69 5.25
C ARG A 44 4.36 -17.06 6.73
N GLU A 45 4.02 -18.30 7.09
CA GLU A 45 4.14 -18.82 8.46
C GLU A 45 5.60 -18.86 8.95
N ARG A 46 6.56 -18.93 8.03
CA ARG A 46 8.00 -18.91 8.35
C ARG A 46 8.54 -17.51 8.68
N ILE A 47 7.74 -16.46 8.52
CA ILE A 47 8.11 -15.09 8.88
C ILE A 47 7.98 -14.94 10.40
N GLY A 48 9.07 -15.22 11.12
CA GLY A 48 9.11 -15.16 12.59
C GLY A 48 9.43 -13.79 13.17
N GLN A 49 9.82 -12.83 12.34
CA GLN A 49 10.14 -11.47 12.76
C GLN A 49 8.86 -10.66 12.97
N PRO A 50 8.86 -9.70 13.92
CA PRO A 50 7.83 -8.68 13.99
C PRO A 50 7.59 -8.07 12.61
N THR A 51 6.31 -7.94 12.23
CA THR A 51 5.89 -7.46 10.92
C THR A 51 4.77 -6.42 11.08
N LEU A 52 4.96 -5.23 10.49
CA LEU A 52 3.94 -4.20 10.44
C LEU A 52 3.30 -4.17 9.06
N LEU A 53 1.97 -4.34 9.01
CA LEU A 53 1.17 -4.23 7.80
C LEU A 53 0.43 -2.88 7.83
N LEU A 54 0.74 -2.00 6.88
CA LEU A 54 0.11 -0.68 6.74
C LEU A 54 -0.81 -0.66 5.52
N VAL A 55 -2.05 -0.24 5.70
CA VAL A 55 -3.04 -0.17 4.61
C VAL A 55 -3.93 1.06 4.75
N GLY A 56 -4.25 1.73 3.65
CA GLY A 56 -5.19 2.86 3.65
C GLY A 56 -6.65 2.39 3.74
N ASP A 57 -7.49 3.10 4.49
CA ASP A 57 -8.93 2.80 4.61
C ASP A 57 -9.71 2.94 3.29
N HIS A 58 -9.16 3.64 2.29
CA HIS A 58 -9.71 3.76 0.94
C HIS A 58 -8.87 3.03 -0.12
N ASP A 59 -7.97 2.12 0.28
CA ASP A 59 -7.21 1.30 -0.66
C ASP A 59 -8.15 0.30 -1.37
N ARG A 60 -8.18 0.40 -2.71
CA ARG A 60 -8.95 -0.49 -3.59
C ARG A 60 -8.08 -1.45 -4.38
N SER A 61 -6.77 -1.24 -4.38
CA SER A 61 -5.78 -2.06 -5.07
C SER A 61 -5.31 -3.20 -4.17
N THR A 62 -5.07 -2.90 -2.89
CA THR A 62 -4.76 -3.87 -1.82
C THR A 62 -5.64 -3.57 -0.61
N PRO A 63 -6.94 -3.93 -0.66
CA PRO A 63 -7.90 -3.58 0.39
C PRO A 63 -7.54 -4.17 1.76
N ILE A 64 -8.12 -3.60 2.82
CA ILE A 64 -7.90 -4.03 4.22
C ILE A 64 -7.99 -5.55 4.40
N ALA A 65 -8.96 -6.20 3.74
CA ALA A 65 -9.14 -7.64 3.80
C ALA A 65 -7.88 -8.44 3.42
N MET A 66 -7.06 -7.95 2.47
CA MET A 66 -5.79 -8.59 2.11
C MET A 66 -4.73 -8.41 3.20
N ALA A 67 -4.74 -7.27 3.90
CA ALA A 67 -3.85 -7.06 5.05
C ALA A 67 -4.27 -7.93 6.24
N GLU A 68 -5.57 -8.14 6.45
CA GLU A 68 -6.10 -9.06 7.46
C GLU A 68 -5.78 -10.52 7.13
N GLU A 69 -5.87 -10.92 5.86
CA GLU A 69 -5.43 -12.24 5.38
C GLU A 69 -3.94 -12.45 5.68
N LEU A 70 -3.08 -11.50 5.31
CA LEU A 70 -1.66 -11.51 5.65
C LEU A 70 -1.41 -11.61 7.16
N HIS A 71 -2.22 -10.91 7.96
CA HIS A 71 -2.11 -10.95 9.41
C HIS A 71 -2.43 -12.33 9.98
N GLY A 72 -3.41 -13.02 9.40
CA GLY A 72 -3.76 -14.40 9.77
C GLY A 72 -2.68 -15.42 9.42
N GLU A 73 -1.82 -15.12 8.45
CA GLU A 73 -0.78 -16.03 7.96
C GLU A 73 0.63 -15.72 8.51
N ILE A 74 0.87 -14.50 9.01
CA ILE A 74 2.16 -14.07 9.57
C ILE A 74 2.05 -14.04 11.10
N PRO A 75 2.68 -14.97 11.84
CA PRO A 75 2.43 -15.15 13.27
C PRO A 75 2.71 -13.93 14.15
N VAL A 76 3.73 -13.15 13.82
CA VAL A 76 4.17 -11.98 14.59
C VAL A 76 3.89 -10.70 13.80
N SER A 77 2.66 -10.52 13.36
CA SER A 77 2.24 -9.35 12.60
C SER A 77 1.23 -8.47 13.34
N ARG A 78 1.12 -7.21 12.91
CA ARG A 78 0.03 -6.30 13.29
C ARG A 78 -0.43 -5.49 12.08
N VAL A 79 -1.73 -5.25 11.99
CA VAL A 79 -2.32 -4.39 10.96
C VAL A 79 -2.59 -3.02 11.55
N GLN A 80 -2.19 -1.97 10.83
CA GLN A 80 -2.59 -0.60 11.12
C GLN A 80 -3.22 0.03 9.88
N VAL A 81 -4.48 0.42 10.04
CA VAL A 81 -5.26 1.10 9.01
C VAL A 81 -5.00 2.59 9.09
N ILE A 82 -4.60 3.19 7.97
CA ILE A 82 -4.30 4.62 7.86
C ILE A 82 -5.56 5.35 7.41
N PRO A 83 -6.11 6.27 8.23
CA PRO A 83 -7.37 6.93 7.93
C PRO A 83 -7.22 7.92 6.78
N THR A 84 -8.27 8.01 5.95
CA THR A 84 -8.36 8.89 4.78
C THR A 84 -7.23 8.72 3.76
N ALA A 85 -6.68 7.51 3.64
CA ALA A 85 -5.60 7.16 2.72
C ALA A 85 -6.03 6.08 1.73
N GLY A 86 -5.59 6.22 0.48
CA GLY A 86 -5.75 5.19 -0.53
C GLY A 86 -4.54 4.27 -0.62
N HIS A 87 -4.34 3.70 -1.80
CA HIS A 87 -3.23 2.81 -2.12
C HIS A 87 -1.86 3.49 -2.00
N TRP A 88 -1.80 4.81 -2.21
CA TRP A 88 -0.55 5.56 -2.12
C TRP A 88 -0.39 6.18 -0.73
N ALA A 89 -0.74 5.44 0.33
CA ALA A 89 -0.80 5.95 1.71
C ALA A 89 0.48 6.70 2.15
N LEU A 90 1.66 6.27 1.69
CA LEU A 90 2.93 6.95 1.93
C LEU A 90 2.96 8.41 1.41
N LEU A 91 2.35 8.66 0.25
CA LEU A 91 2.25 10.00 -0.34
C LEU A 91 1.04 10.78 0.17
N GLU A 92 -0.01 10.08 0.60
CA GLU A 92 -1.28 10.68 1.03
C GLU A 92 -1.27 11.10 2.51
N GLN A 93 -0.57 10.35 3.36
CA GLN A 93 -0.48 10.52 4.81
C GLN A 93 0.95 10.22 5.31
N PRO A 94 1.98 10.97 4.85
CA PRO A 94 3.38 10.68 5.17
C PRO A 94 3.68 10.71 6.69
N ASP A 95 3.05 11.63 7.43
CA ASP A 95 3.27 11.77 8.88
C ASP A 95 2.71 10.57 9.66
N GLU A 96 1.51 10.10 9.29
CA GLU A 96 0.89 8.92 9.91
C GLU A 96 1.70 7.65 9.63
N ILE A 97 2.15 7.47 8.39
CA ILE A 97 3.01 6.34 8.00
C ILE A 97 4.35 6.40 8.76
N GLY A 98 4.98 7.57 8.78
CA GLY A 98 6.25 7.78 9.47
C GLY A 98 6.13 7.48 10.97
N SER A 99 5.08 7.99 11.61
CA SER A 99 4.78 7.71 13.03
C SER A 99 4.58 6.21 13.28
N ALA A 100 3.80 5.52 12.44
CA ALA A 100 3.54 4.09 12.55
C ALA A 100 4.83 3.25 12.43
N ILE A 101 5.70 3.61 11.49
CA ILE A 101 7.00 2.97 11.30
C ILE A 101 7.92 3.23 12.51
N LEU A 102 8.02 4.47 12.97
CA LEU A 102 8.88 4.81 14.12
C LEU A 102 8.42 4.07 15.38
N GLN A 103 7.12 4.04 15.66
CA GLN A 103 6.53 3.28 16.79
C GLN A 103 6.71 1.76 16.67
N PHE A 104 7.01 1.25 15.47
CA PHE A 104 7.29 -0.17 15.27
C PHE A 104 8.76 -0.52 15.49
N LEU A 105 9.65 0.42 15.21
CA LEU A 105 11.10 0.23 15.31
C LEU A 105 11.66 0.48 16.71
N THR A 106 10.87 1.12 17.59
CA THR A 106 11.20 1.39 19.00
C THR A 106 10.61 0.36 19.94
#